data_AF-A0A0C3GU62-F1
#
_entry.id   AF-A0A0C3GU62-F1
#
_cell.length_a   1.000
_cell.length_b   1.000
_cell.length_c   1.000
_cell.angle_alpha   90.00
_cell.angle_beta   90.00
_cell.angle_gamma   90.00
#
_symmetry.space_group_name_H-M   'P 1'
#
loop_
_entity.id
_entity.type
_entity.pdbx_description
1 polymer ?
#
loop_
_entity_poly.entity_id
_entity_poly.type
_entity_poly.pdbx_seq_one_letter_code
_entity_poly.pdbx_strand_id
1 'polypeptide(L)'
;MPSQPEMSFVGINFILALEHPCRTHFHAPEAEFNPKGAASNHEMMATALLYAQAPEPVFKDLDRAAWRSPALELTKLWEMSRSLPKGDWEITPVQAWFLLTAAYDSSFLLAGDGKKLDALTKGLARFVDCQGFGTVLDIGRFWGVVNSVMGTGGAVGD
;
A
#
# COMPACT_ATOMS: atom_id res chain seq x y z
N MET A 1 10.55 -0.90 21.86
CA MET A 1 9.40 -0.86 20.93
C MET A 1 9.65 0.28 19.96
N PRO A 2 9.49 0.08 18.65
CA PRO A 2 9.64 1.14 17.66
C PRO A 2 8.67 2.29 17.96
N SER A 3 9.07 3.51 17.62
CA SER A 3 8.22 4.68 17.86
C SER A 3 7.00 4.69 16.93
N GLN A 4 5.91 5.34 17.32
CA GLN A 4 4.74 5.47 16.44
C GLN A 4 5.08 6.13 15.08
N PRO A 5 5.93 7.17 15.00
CA PRO A 5 6.39 7.70 13.71
C PRO A 5 7.19 6.71 12.85
N GLU A 6 8.03 5.88 13.48
CA GLU A 6 8.79 4.83 12.79
C GLU A 6 7.86 3.77 12.20
N MET A 7 6.87 3.32 12.97
CA MET A 7 5.85 2.38 12.48
C MET A 7 5.02 2.96 11.34
N SER A 8 4.65 4.24 11.41
CA SER A 8 3.95 4.92 10.32
C SER A 8 4.78 4.96 9.04
N PHE A 9 6.06 5.35 9.14
CA PHE A 9 6.96 5.39 7.99
C PHE A 9 7.16 4.01 7.37
N VAL A 10 7.39 2.99 8.19
CA VAL A 10 7.54 1.60 7.72
C VAL A 10 6.26 1.11 7.04
N GLY A 11 5.09 1.37 7.64
CA GLY A 11 3.80 0.99 7.08
C GLY A 11 3.52 1.65 5.74
N ILE A 12 3.80 2.95 5.61
CA ILE A 12 3.66 3.69 4.36
C ILE A 12 4.56 3.08 3.28
N ASN A 13 5.83 2.80 3.57
CA ASN A 13 6.73 2.19 2.59
C ASN A 13 6.27 0.78 2.17
N PHE A 14 5.77 -0.02 3.11
CA PHE A 14 5.18 -1.32 2.82
C PHE A 14 3.98 -1.19 1.88
N ILE A 15 3.05 -0.28 2.19
CA ILE A 15 1.87 0.00 1.34
C ILE A 15 2.33 0.41 -0.06
N LEU A 16 3.20 1.41 -0.18
CA LEU A 16 3.70 1.89 -1.46
C LEU A 16 4.37 0.77 -2.27
N ALA A 17 5.13 -0.12 -1.63
CA ALA A 17 5.78 -1.25 -2.30
C ALA A 17 4.77 -2.23 -2.91
N LEU A 18 3.64 -2.47 -2.25
CA LEU A 18 2.58 -3.33 -2.78
C LEU A 18 1.75 -2.62 -3.86
N GLU A 19 1.65 -1.30 -3.83
CA GLU A 19 0.97 -0.50 -4.86
C GLU A 19 1.78 -0.38 -6.18
N HIS A 20 2.86 -1.16 -6.35
CA HIS A 20 3.71 -1.11 -7.56
C HIS A 20 2.98 -1.34 -8.90
N PRO A 21 1.95 -2.21 -9.03
CA PRO A 21 1.26 -2.40 -10.30
C PRO A 21 0.60 -1.13 -10.80
N CYS A 22 0.25 -0.24 -9.87
CA CYS A 22 -0.47 0.98 -10.16
C CYS A 22 0.42 2.10 -10.71
N ARG A 23 1.74 2.03 -10.50
CA ARG A 23 2.67 3.14 -10.77
C ARG A 23 2.81 3.47 -12.26
N THR A 24 2.55 2.52 -13.15
CA THR A 24 2.84 2.64 -14.59
C THR A 24 1.70 3.26 -15.40
N HIS A 25 0.55 3.54 -14.79
CA HIS A 25 -0.59 4.12 -15.48
C HIS A 25 -1.20 5.32 -14.73
N PHE A 26 -0.42 5.96 -13.84
CA PHE A 26 -0.77 7.30 -13.32
C PHE A 26 -0.56 8.34 -14.42
N HIS A 27 -1.51 9.27 -14.55
CA HIS A 27 -1.46 10.32 -15.57
C HIS A 27 -1.84 11.66 -14.96
N ALA A 28 -1.32 12.74 -15.55
CA ALA A 28 -1.76 14.08 -15.17
C ALA A 28 -3.30 14.19 -15.30
N PRO A 29 -3.99 14.88 -14.37
CA PRO A 29 -5.42 15.11 -14.51
C PRO A 29 -5.73 15.75 -15.87
N GLU A 30 -6.77 15.26 -16.53
CA GLU A 30 -7.25 15.93 -17.75
C GLU A 30 -7.71 17.35 -17.41
N ALA A 31 -7.43 18.32 -18.30
CA ALA A 31 -7.82 19.71 -18.09
C ALA A 31 -9.34 19.90 -18.05
N GLU A 32 -10.09 18.99 -18.67
CA GLU A 32 -11.54 18.95 -18.70
C GLU A 32 -12.03 17.62 -18.11
N PHE A 33 -13.12 17.67 -17.33
CA PHE A 33 -13.72 16.46 -16.78
C PHE A 33 -14.34 15.61 -17.90
N ASN A 34 -13.79 14.41 -18.11
CA ASN A 34 -14.28 13.46 -19.10
C ASN A 34 -14.79 12.16 -18.43
N PRO A 35 -16.11 12.00 -18.24
CA PRO A 35 -16.67 10.81 -17.59
C PRO A 35 -16.56 9.54 -18.44
N LYS A 36 -16.15 9.66 -19.71
CA LYS A 36 -15.89 8.53 -20.62
C LYS A 36 -14.38 8.36 -20.91
N GLY A 37 -13.54 9.16 -20.28
CA GLY A 37 -12.08 9.06 -20.39
C GLY A 37 -11.59 7.75 -19.79
N ALA A 38 -10.34 7.39 -20.08
CA ALA A 38 -9.69 6.33 -19.34
C ALA A 38 -9.65 6.73 -17.85
N ALA A 39 -9.92 5.78 -16.95
CA ALA A 39 -9.76 6.03 -15.52
C ALA A 39 -8.32 6.52 -15.27
N SER A 40 -8.18 7.82 -15.01
CA SER A 40 -6.90 8.46 -14.80
C SER A 40 -6.69 8.55 -13.30
N ASN A 41 -5.65 7.84 -12.83
CA ASN A 41 -5.31 7.70 -11.42
C ASN A 41 -6.31 6.82 -10.66
N HIS A 42 -5.80 6.03 -9.72
CA HIS A 42 -6.68 5.23 -8.88
C HIS A 42 -7.26 6.04 -7.75
N GLU A 43 -8.50 5.75 -7.45
CA GLU A 43 -9.16 6.32 -6.29
C GLU A 43 -8.59 5.69 -5.02
N MET A 44 -8.37 6.52 -4.00
CA MET A 44 -8.23 6.07 -2.60
C MET A 44 -6.99 5.24 -2.24
N MET A 45 -5.89 5.38 -2.99
CA MET A 45 -4.59 4.75 -2.70
C MET A 45 -3.60 5.72 -2.03
N ALA A 46 -2.57 5.18 -1.37
CA ALA A 46 -1.49 6.02 -0.83
C ALA A 46 -0.72 6.72 -1.96
N THR A 47 -0.43 5.99 -3.04
CA THR A 47 0.19 6.54 -4.24
C THR A 47 -0.67 7.65 -4.86
N ALA A 48 -1.99 7.52 -4.86
CA ALA A 48 -2.87 8.56 -5.39
C ALA A 48 -2.76 9.88 -4.61
N LEU A 49 -2.62 9.82 -3.28
CA LEU A 49 -2.38 11.00 -2.45
C LEU A 49 -1.00 11.63 -2.72
N LEU A 50 0.04 10.81 -2.96
CA LEU A 50 1.37 11.32 -3.32
C LEU A 50 1.34 12.09 -4.65
N TYR A 51 0.60 11.58 -5.63
CA TYR A 51 0.52 12.15 -6.99
C TYR A 51 -0.56 13.23 -7.15
N ALA A 52 -1.42 13.45 -6.14
CA ALA A 52 -2.51 14.43 -6.20
C ALA A 52 -2.05 15.86 -6.53
N GLN A 53 -0.81 16.21 -6.19
CA GLN A 53 -0.19 17.51 -6.47
C GLN A 53 1.06 17.39 -7.36
N ALA A 54 1.25 16.24 -8.00
CA ALA A 54 2.37 16.04 -8.90
C ALA A 54 2.19 16.91 -10.17
N PRO A 55 3.19 17.70 -10.57
CA PRO A 55 3.13 18.44 -11.83
C PRO A 55 3.29 17.48 -13.02
N GLU A 56 2.79 17.88 -14.19
CA GLU A 56 2.81 17.09 -15.43
C GLU A 56 4.16 16.39 -15.75
N PRO A 57 5.34 17.03 -15.55
CA PRO A 57 6.62 16.37 -15.81
C PRO A 57 6.86 15.07 -15.02
N VAL A 58 6.29 14.93 -13.82
CA VAL A 58 6.42 13.72 -12.99
C VAL A 58 5.87 12.49 -13.70
N PHE A 59 4.79 12.64 -14.45
CA PHE A 59 4.13 11.54 -15.15
C PHE A 59 4.86 11.13 -16.44
N LYS A 60 5.84 11.93 -16.90
CA LYS A 60 6.63 11.66 -18.10
C LYS A 60 8.00 11.07 -17.77
N ASP A 61 8.62 11.55 -16.69
CA ASP A 61 9.95 11.12 -16.25
C ASP A 61 10.03 11.21 -14.72
N LEU A 62 9.62 10.13 -14.05
CA LEU A 62 9.61 10.06 -12.59
C LEU A 62 11.03 10.14 -12.00
N ASP A 63 12.03 9.59 -12.69
CA ASP A 63 13.41 9.51 -12.20
C ASP A 63 14.08 10.88 -12.14
N ARG A 64 13.60 11.86 -12.92
CA ARG A 64 14.14 13.23 -12.98
C ARG A 64 13.23 14.29 -12.38
N ALA A 65 12.07 13.89 -11.88
CA ALA A 65 11.10 14.83 -11.33
C ALA A 65 11.16 14.89 -9.80
N ALA A 66 10.90 16.08 -9.26
CA ALA A 66 10.74 16.29 -7.84
C ALA A 66 9.53 17.20 -7.61
N TRP A 67 8.71 16.86 -6.62
CA TRP A 67 7.57 17.68 -6.21
C TRP A 67 7.38 17.59 -4.71
N ARG A 68 6.64 18.55 -4.15
CA ARG A 68 6.19 18.47 -2.77
C ARG A 68 4.96 17.57 -2.73
N SER A 69 5.12 16.41 -2.11
CA SER A 69 4.00 15.52 -1.80
C SER A 69 3.29 15.97 -0.52
N PRO A 70 1.97 15.79 -0.41
CA PRO A 70 1.27 15.80 0.87
C PRO A 70 1.89 14.80 1.86
N ALA A 71 1.78 15.09 3.15
CA ALA A 71 2.07 14.13 4.20
C ALA A 71 1.02 13.00 4.17
N LEU A 72 1.49 11.75 4.30
CA LEU A 72 0.62 10.59 4.41
C LEU A 72 0.43 10.24 5.89
N GLU A 73 -0.84 10.07 6.28
CA GLU A 73 -1.22 9.64 7.62
C GLU A 73 -1.91 8.27 7.52
N LEU A 74 -1.40 7.27 8.25
CA LEU A 74 -1.94 5.90 8.21
C LEU A 74 -3.43 5.82 8.57
N THR A 75 -3.89 6.67 9.50
CA THR A 75 -5.31 6.74 9.89
C THR A 75 -6.19 7.17 8.73
N LYS A 76 -5.77 8.18 7.96
CA LYS A 76 -6.48 8.65 6.77
C LYS A 76 -6.49 7.58 5.68
N LEU A 77 -5.35 6.92 5.45
CA LEU A 77 -5.27 5.82 4.49
C LEU A 77 -6.22 4.67 4.86
N TRP A 78 -6.32 4.34 6.14
CA TRP A 78 -7.22 3.31 6.65
C TRP A 78 -8.69 3.64 6.38
N GLU A 79 -9.12 4.86 6.70
CA GLU A 79 -10.49 5.31 6.45
C GLU A 79 -10.86 5.24 4.97
N MET A 80 -9.96 5.69 4.10
CA MET A 80 -10.15 5.63 2.64
C MET A 80 -10.21 4.18 2.13
N SER A 81 -9.31 3.32 2.60
CA SER A 81 -9.28 1.90 2.22
C SER A 81 -10.58 1.16 2.60
N ARG A 82 -11.22 1.56 3.71
CA ARG A 82 -12.47 0.95 4.16
C ARG A 82 -13.69 1.31 3.33
N SER A 83 -13.69 2.46 2.66
CA SER A 83 -14.81 2.89 1.83
C SER A 83 -14.76 2.37 0.39
N LEU A 84 -13.68 1.68 -0.01
CA LEU A 84 -13.55 1.11 -1.35
C LEU A 84 -14.54 -0.05 -1.56
N PRO A 85 -15.25 -0.08 -2.72
CA PRO A 85 -16.06 -1.23 -3.10
C PRO A 85 -15.12 -2.39 -3.47
N LYS A 86 -15.11 -3.43 -2.64
CA LYS A 86 -14.28 -4.62 -2.84
C LYS A 86 -15.05 -5.86 -2.40
N GLY A 87 -14.69 -7.03 -2.93
CA GLY A 87 -15.26 -8.30 -2.49
C GLY A 87 -14.82 -8.69 -1.08
N ASP A 88 -15.56 -9.58 -0.43
CA ASP A 88 -15.25 -10.06 0.93
C ASP A 88 -13.90 -10.80 1.02
N TRP A 89 -13.37 -11.27 -0.11
CA TRP A 89 -12.09 -11.98 -0.22
C TRP A 89 -10.92 -11.05 -0.58
N GLU A 90 -11.19 -9.77 -0.87
CA GLU A 90 -10.20 -8.78 -1.29
C GLU A 90 -9.84 -7.86 -0.13
N ILE A 91 -8.55 -7.60 0.03
CA ILE A 91 -8.03 -6.56 0.91
C ILE A 91 -7.11 -5.62 0.13
N THR A 92 -7.05 -4.35 0.53
CA THR A 92 -6.08 -3.41 -0.05
C THR A 92 -4.73 -3.51 0.68
N PRO A 93 -3.62 -3.00 0.10
CA PRO A 93 -2.33 -2.90 0.78
C PRO A 93 -2.38 -2.22 2.15
N VAL A 94 -3.22 -1.19 2.29
CA VAL A 94 -3.46 -0.51 3.57
C VAL A 94 -4.06 -1.50 4.58
N GLN A 95 -5.10 -2.24 4.19
CA GLN A 95 -5.70 -3.26 5.06
C GLN A 95 -4.73 -4.37 5.43
N ALA A 96 -3.90 -4.82 4.47
CA ALA A 96 -2.86 -5.80 4.73
C ALA A 96 -1.88 -5.33 5.82
N TRP A 97 -1.48 -4.06 5.80
CA TRP A 97 -0.64 -3.48 6.86
C TRP A 97 -1.31 -3.56 8.24
N PHE A 98 -2.57 -3.13 8.34
CA PHE A 98 -3.28 -3.14 9.63
C PHE A 98 -3.55 -4.55 10.14
N LEU A 99 -3.88 -5.51 9.26
CA LEU A 99 -4.01 -6.92 9.62
C LEU A 99 -2.69 -7.49 10.16
N LEU A 100 -1.56 -7.14 9.53
CA LEU A 100 -0.25 -7.59 9.95
C LEU A 100 0.12 -7.05 11.34
N THR A 101 -0.09 -5.75 11.57
CA THR A 101 0.21 -5.10 12.86
C THR A 101 -0.77 -5.48 13.98
N ALA A 102 -1.96 -5.95 13.64
CA ALA A 102 -2.89 -6.50 14.61
C ALA A 102 -2.50 -7.93 15.02
N ALA A 103 -1.97 -8.73 14.07
CA ALA A 103 -1.62 -10.12 14.32
C ALA A 103 -0.25 -10.30 14.97
N TYR A 104 0.69 -9.38 14.77
CA TYR A 104 2.07 -9.51 15.24
C TYR A 104 2.57 -8.28 15.96
N ASP A 105 3.33 -8.49 17.03
CA ASP A 105 4.00 -7.41 17.73
C ASP A 105 5.00 -6.67 16.82
N SER A 106 5.03 -5.35 16.95
CA SER A 106 5.89 -4.47 16.17
C SER A 106 7.39 -4.80 16.29
N SER A 107 7.86 -5.20 17.46
CA SER A 107 9.27 -5.60 17.66
C SER A 107 9.59 -6.91 16.95
N PHE A 108 8.60 -7.81 16.83
CA PHE A 108 8.75 -9.05 16.08
C PHE A 108 8.74 -8.82 14.57
N LEU A 109 7.87 -7.92 14.08
CA LEU A 109 7.79 -7.54 12.67
C LEU A 109 9.08 -6.88 12.17
N LEU A 110 9.66 -5.98 12.97
CA LEU A 110 10.88 -5.24 12.62
C LEU A 110 12.18 -5.94 13.06
N ALA A 111 12.08 -7.10 13.71
CA ALA A 111 13.25 -7.84 14.17
C ALA A 111 14.23 -8.15 13.03
N GLY A 112 15.52 -8.19 13.38
CA GLY A 112 16.57 -8.56 12.45
C GLY A 112 16.71 -7.59 11.28
N ASP A 113 16.56 -6.28 11.55
CA ASP A 113 16.68 -5.20 10.56
C ASP A 113 15.62 -5.28 9.45
N GLY A 114 14.37 -5.59 9.83
CA GLY A 114 13.25 -5.62 8.89
C GLY A 114 13.26 -6.77 7.87
N LYS A 115 14.16 -7.76 8.00
CA LYS A 115 14.26 -8.92 7.06
C LYS A 115 12.93 -9.64 6.85
N LYS A 116 12.13 -9.79 7.90
CA LYS A 116 10.80 -10.41 7.79
C LYS A 116 9.86 -9.56 6.97
N LEU A 117 9.82 -8.26 7.23
CA LEU A 117 8.98 -7.34 6.48
C LEU A 117 9.40 -7.24 5.00
N ASP A 118 10.70 -7.28 4.71
CA ASP A 118 11.21 -7.36 3.33
C ASP A 118 10.77 -8.65 2.64
N ALA A 119 10.87 -9.80 3.32
CA ALA A 119 10.40 -11.08 2.80
C ALA A 119 8.88 -11.10 2.57
N LEU A 120 8.09 -10.52 3.49
CA LEU A 120 6.64 -10.35 3.33
C LEU A 120 6.34 -9.50 2.10
N THR A 121 6.97 -8.33 1.99
CA THR A 121 6.77 -7.41 0.87
C THR A 121 7.07 -8.10 -0.46
N LYS A 122 8.21 -8.80 -0.57
CA LYS A 122 8.62 -9.55 -1.78
C LYS A 122 7.70 -10.73 -2.09
N GLY A 123 7.13 -11.38 -1.08
CA GLY A 123 6.18 -12.48 -1.26
C GLY A 123 4.83 -11.97 -1.75
N LEU A 124 4.31 -10.92 -1.11
CA LEU A 124 3.02 -10.31 -1.43
C LEU A 124 3.03 -9.62 -2.80
N ALA A 125 4.11 -8.91 -3.14
CA ALA A 125 4.25 -8.20 -4.41
C ALA A 125 4.14 -9.10 -5.67
N ARG A 126 4.27 -10.44 -5.51
CA ARG A 126 4.18 -11.41 -6.63
C ARG A 126 2.75 -11.66 -7.11
N PHE A 127 1.74 -11.26 -6.34
CA PHE A 127 0.35 -11.57 -6.65
C PHE A 127 -0.63 -10.43 -6.40
N VAL A 128 -0.12 -9.26 -6.04
CA VAL A 128 -0.91 -8.04 -6.04
C VAL A 128 -1.28 -7.69 -7.47
N ASP A 129 -2.50 -7.22 -7.66
CA ASP A 129 -2.99 -6.79 -8.97
C ASP A 129 -3.83 -5.53 -8.87
N CYS A 130 -3.84 -4.76 -9.94
CA CYS A 130 -4.61 -3.54 -10.09
C CYS A 130 -6.01 -3.87 -10.64
N GLN A 131 -7.06 -3.53 -9.90
CA GLN A 131 -8.46 -3.74 -10.32
C GLN A 131 -9.13 -2.48 -10.89
N GLY A 132 -8.34 -1.54 -11.42
CA GLY A 132 -8.84 -0.29 -12.00
C GLY A 132 -9.20 0.81 -10.98
N PHE A 133 -9.60 0.44 -9.76
CA PHE A 133 -9.77 1.37 -8.63
C PHE A 133 -8.60 1.31 -7.63
N GLY A 134 -7.70 0.34 -7.77
CA GLY A 134 -6.46 0.28 -7.00
C GLY A 134 -5.89 -1.13 -6.88
N THR A 135 -4.78 -1.26 -6.17
CA THR A 135 -4.18 -2.57 -5.88
C THR A 135 -4.98 -3.32 -4.84
N VAL A 136 -5.25 -4.60 -5.09
CA VAL A 136 -5.88 -5.53 -4.14
C VAL A 136 -5.04 -6.80 -3.96
N LEU A 137 -5.32 -7.52 -2.88
CA LEU A 137 -4.76 -8.82 -2.55
C LEU A 137 -5.90 -9.76 -2.18
N ASP A 138 -5.78 -11.03 -2.59
CA ASP A 138 -6.59 -12.11 -2.04
C ASP A 138 -6.18 -12.38 -0.58
N ILE A 139 -7.15 -12.36 0.33
CA ILE A 139 -6.91 -12.49 1.78
C ILE A 139 -6.36 -13.88 2.16
N GLY A 140 -6.74 -14.95 1.45
CA GLY A 140 -6.24 -16.30 1.70
C GLY A 140 -4.76 -16.43 1.31
N ARG A 141 -4.39 -15.92 0.15
CA ARG A 141 -3.00 -15.87 -0.34
C ARG A 141 -2.13 -14.97 0.53
N PHE A 142 -2.68 -13.84 1.01
CA PHE A 142 -2.03 -12.97 1.99
C PHE A 142 -1.62 -13.77 3.22
N TRP A 143 -2.57 -14.45 3.89
CA TRP A 143 -2.24 -15.24 5.07
C TRP A 143 -1.33 -16.43 4.76
N GLY A 144 -1.42 -17.02 3.57
CA GLY A 144 -0.48 -18.04 3.10
C GLY A 144 0.98 -17.55 3.11
N VAL A 145 1.25 -16.35 2.57
CA VAL A 145 2.59 -15.76 2.61
C VAL A 145 3.00 -15.36 4.02
N VAL A 146 2.09 -14.73 4.78
CA VAL A 146 2.36 -14.33 6.16
C VAL A 146 2.78 -15.53 7.00
N ASN A 147 2.01 -16.62 6.97
CA ASN A 147 2.31 -17.84 7.72
C ASN A 147 3.66 -18.46 7.28
N SER A 148 3.95 -18.43 5.98
CA SER A 148 5.22 -18.94 5.44
C SER A 148 6.44 -18.13 5.91
N VAL A 149 6.32 -16.80 6.07
CA VAL A 149 7.44 -15.92 6.46
C VAL A 149 7.57 -15.78 7.98
N MET A 150 6.43 -15.71 8.68
CA MET A 150 6.41 -15.44 10.11
C MET A 150 6.63 -16.70 10.96
N GLY A 151 6.27 -17.88 10.43
CA GLY A 151 6.30 -19.14 11.16
C GLY A 151 5.30 -19.17 12.33
N THR A 152 5.54 -20.03 13.32
CA THR A 152 4.67 -20.19 14.52
C THR A 152 4.99 -19.21 15.65
N GLY A 153 5.90 -18.25 15.45
CA GLY A 153 6.32 -17.31 16.50
C GLY A 153 5.67 -15.93 16.36
N GLY A 154 5.39 -15.27 17.48
CA GLY A 154 5.07 -13.83 17.53
C GLY A 154 3.62 -13.43 17.28
N ALA A 155 2.69 -14.40 17.16
CA ALA A 155 1.27 -14.09 17.16
C ALA A 155 0.88 -13.42 18.50
N VAL A 156 0.18 -12.29 18.43
CA VAL A 156 -0.44 -11.68 19.61
C VAL A 156 -1.54 -12.63 20.04
N GLY A 157 -1.37 -13.29 21.19
CA GLY A 157 -2.43 -14.11 21.78
C GLY A 157 -3.62 -13.24 22.17
N ASP A 158 -4.83 -13.76 21.94
CA ASP A 158 -6.11 -13.11 22.29
C ASP A 158 -6.15 -12.61 23.75
#